data_AF-A0A2V6KGU9-F1
#
_entry.id   AF-A0A2V6KGU9-F1
#
_cell.length_a   1.000
_cell.length_b   1.000
_cell.length_c   1.000
_cell.angle_alpha   90.00
_cell.angle_beta   90.00
_cell.angle_gamma   90.00
#
_symmetry.space_group_name_H-M   'P 1'
#
loop_
_entity.id
_entity.type
_entity.pdbx_description
1 polymer ?
#
loop_
_entity_poly.entity_id
_entity_poly.type
_entity_poly.pdbx_seq_one_letter_code
_entity_poly.pdbx_strand_id
1 'polypeptide(L)' 'AEIFARAGAAFVLKESELSPELLTQKISVMIDRPEQLRRMSESAARLAPRDAASRVAATMEKYTQS' A
#
# COMPACT_ATOMS: atom_id res chain seq x y z
N ALA A 1 -4.64 5.55 3.20
CA ALA A 1 -4.88 4.14 3.53
C ALA A 1 -5.76 3.44 2.47
N GLU A 2 -6.92 4.00 2.10
CA GLU A 2 -7.84 3.36 1.14
C GLU A 2 -7.23 3.02 -0.22
N ILE A 3 -6.32 3.85 -0.75
CA ILE A 3 -5.64 3.59 -2.02
C ILE A 3 -4.90 2.24 -2.02
N PHE A 4 -4.29 1.88 -0.88
CA PHE A 4 -3.61 0.59 -0.72
C PHE A 4 -4.62 -0.56 -0.65
N ALA A 5 -5.73 -0.38 0.06
CA ALA A 5 -6.77 -1.39 0.14
C ALA A 5 -7.41 -1.69 -1.22
N ARG A 6 -7.73 -0.63 -2.00
CA ARG A 6 -8.27 -0.76 -3.35
C ARG A 6 -7.30 -1.46 -4.31
N ALA A 7 -6.00 -1.28 -4.12
CA ALA A 7 -4.97 -1.99 -4.89
C ALA A 7 -4.71 -3.43 -4.38
N GLY A 8 -5.39 -3.88 -3.33
CA GLY A 8 -5.13 -5.17 -2.69
C GLY A 8 -3.79 -5.22 -1.96
N ALA A 9 -3.22 -4.06 -1.59
CA ALA A 9 -1.95 -3.92 -0.88
C ALA A 9 -2.12 -3.83 0.66
N ALA A 10 -3.33 -3.66 1.17
CA ALA A 10 -3.59 -3.52 2.60
C ALA A 10 -4.98 -4.01 3.00
N PHE A 11 -5.13 -4.36 4.29
CA PHE A 11 -6.43 -4.46 4.94
C PHE A 11 -6.79 -3.15 5.61
N VAL A 12 -8.08 -2.82 5.63
CA VAL A 12 -8.61 -1.69 6.39
C VAL A 12 -9.54 -2.26 7.45
N LEU A 13 -9.27 -1.89 8.70
CA LEU A 13 -10.13 -2.18 9.84
C LEU A 13 -10.67 -0.84 10.31
N LYS A 14 -11.99 -0.76 10.52
CA LYS A 14 -12.56 0.41 11.17
C LYS A 14 -12.20 0.37 12.64
N GLU A 15 -11.87 1.52 13.21
CA GLU A 15 -11.54 1.62 14.63
C GLU A 15 -12.67 1.11 15.53
N SER A 16 -13.92 1.41 15.18
CA SER A 16 -15.12 0.93 15.89
C SER A 16 -15.28 -0.60 15.88
N GLU A 17 -14.61 -1.29 14.95
CA GLU A 17 -14.65 -2.74 14.79
C GLU A 17 -13.38 -3.42 15.32
N LEU A 18 -12.40 -2.64 15.80
CA LEU A 18 -11.11 -3.16 16.25
C LEU A 18 -11.23 -3.83 17.61
N SER A 19 -10.86 -5.11 17.68
CA SER A 19 -10.69 -5.85 18.93
C SER A 19 -9.37 -6.63 18.92
N PRO A 20 -8.83 -7.00 20.10
CA PRO A 20 -7.64 -7.84 20.18
C PRO A 20 -7.77 -9.17 19.43
N GLU A 21 -8.96 -9.78 19.46
CA GLU A 21 -9.25 -11.07 18.82
C GLU A 21 -9.26 -10.92 17.30
N LEU A 22 -9.92 -9.87 16.79
CA LEU A 22 -9.96 -9.59 15.36
C LEU A 22 -8.56 -9.28 14.83
N LEU A 23 -7.78 -8.49 15.56
CA LEU A 23 -6.42 -8.16 15.15
C LEU A 23 -5.53 -9.41 15.12
N THR A 24 -5.57 -10.22 16.17
CA THR A 24 -4.85 -11.50 16.26
C THR A 24 -5.21 -12.40 15.07
N GLN A 25 -6.51 -12.56 14.80
CA GLN A 25 -6.98 -13.36 13.67
C GLN A 25 -6.44 -12.86 12.33
N LYS A 26 -6.45 -11.54 12.08
CA LYS A 26 -5.93 -10.96 10.84
C LYS A 26 -4.44 -11.20 10.68
N ILE A 27 -3.67 -11.07 11.76
CA ILE A 27 -2.22 -11.34 11.76
C ILE A 27 -1.96 -12.82 11.49
N SER A 28 -2.64 -13.75 12.16
CA SER A 28 -2.49 -15.19 11.92
C SER A 28 -2.79 -15.56 10.47
N VAL A 29 -3.90 -15.06 9.90
CA VAL A 29 -4.25 -15.30 8.49
C VAL A 29 -3.17 -14.80 7.53
N MET A 30 -2.50 -13.69 7.84
CA MET A 30 -1.39 -13.19 7.02
C MET A 30 -0.18 -14.12 7.08
N ILE A 31 0.20 -14.57 8.28
CA ILE A 31 1.32 -15.50 8.48
C ILE A 31 1.05 -16.84 7.79
N ASP A 32 -0.15 -17.37 7.92
CA ASP A 32 -0.54 -18.67 7.37
C ASP A 32 -0.73 -18.65 5.84
N ARG A 33 -0.75 -17.47 5.21
CA ARG A 33 -0.98 -17.30 3.76
C ARG A 33 0.14 -16.48 3.11
N PRO A 34 1.37 -17.02 3.02
CA PRO A 34 2.52 -16.30 2.46
C PRO A 34 2.31 -15.82 1.02
N GLU A 35 1.61 -16.58 0.18
CA GLU A 35 1.29 -16.15 -1.19
C GLU A 35 0.36 -14.94 -1.24
N GLN A 36 -0.53 -14.79 -0.25
CA GLN A 36 -1.38 -13.60 -0.15
C GLN A 36 -0.55 -12.38 0.22
N LEU A 37 0.39 -12.51 1.16
CA LEU A 37 1.33 -11.45 1.51
C LEU A 37 2.25 -11.07 0.34
N ARG A 38 2.73 -12.05 -0.42
CA ARG A 38 3.54 -11.81 -1.63
C ARG A 38 2.78 -10.96 -2.64
N ARG A 39 1.51 -11.29 -2.92
CA ARG A 39 0.65 -10.49 -3.80
C ARG A 39 0.38 -9.08 -3.26
N MET A 40 0.17 -8.93 -1.95
CA MET A 40 0.01 -7.62 -1.32
C MET A 40 1.27 -6.76 -1.49
N SER A 41 2.46 -7.35 -1.31
CA SER A 41 3.74 -6.69 -1.53
C SER A 41 3.94 -6.23 -2.98
N GLU A 42 3.62 -7.09 -3.95
CA GLU A 42 3.65 -6.72 -5.37
C GLU A 42 2.69 -5.57 -5.70
N SER A 43 1.48 -5.60 -5.15
CA SER A 43 0.50 -4.51 -5.29
C SER A 43 0.99 -3.21 -4.66
N ALA A 44 1.62 -3.28 -3.48
CA ALA A 44 2.20 -2.10 -2.84
C ALA A 44 3.33 -1.51 -3.68
N ALA A 45 4.20 -2.36 -4.25
CA ALA A 45 5.31 -1.93 -5.10
C ALA A 45 4.82 -1.25 -6.39
N ARG A 46 3.67 -1.67 -6.95
CA ARG A 46 3.05 -1.01 -8.11
C ARG A 46 2.48 0.38 -7.82
N LEU A 47 2.11 0.65 -6.56
CA LEU A 47 1.62 1.96 -6.14
C LEU A 47 2.74 2.99 -5.93
N ALA A 48 3.97 2.54 -5.69
CA ALA A 48 5.13 3.41 -5.61
C ALA A 48 5.53 3.85 -7.03
N PRO A 49 5.51 5.15 -7.37
CA PRO A 49 6.13 5.61 -8.61
C PRO A 49 7.63 5.33 -8.49
N ARG A 50 8.13 4.37 -9.27
CA ARG A 50 9.55 3.96 -9.28
C ARG A 50 10.52 5.11 -9.60
N ASP A 51 9.98 6.19 -10.15
CA ASP A 51 10.66 7.36 -10.66
C ASP A 51 10.11 8.66 -10.03
N ALA A 52 9.51 8.60 -8.83
CA ALA A 52 8.87 9.77 -8.20
C ALA A 52 9.78 11.01 -8.18
N ALA A 53 11.05 10.85 -7.79
CA ALA A 53 12.02 11.94 -7.81
C ALA A 53 12.26 12.49 -9.22
N SER A 54 12.43 11.61 -10.22
CA SER A 54 12.61 12.00 -11.62
C SER A 54 11.38 12.70 -12.19
N ARG A 55 10.17 12.25 -11.85
CA ARG A 55 8.90 12.88 -12.26
C ARG A 55 8.74 14.27 -11.66
N VAL A 56 9.15 14.45 -10.41
CA VAL A 56 9.18 15.78 -9.76
C VAL A 56 10.18 16.68 -10.46
N ALA A 57 11.42 16.22 -10.68
CA ALA A 57 12.45 17.00 -11.38
C ALA A 57 12.01 17.43 -12.80
N ALA A 58 11.52 16.50 -13.61
CA ALA A 58 11.02 16.78 -14.96
C ALA A 58 9.86 17.78 -14.96
N THR A 59 9.00 17.74 -13.94
CA THR A 59 7.91 18.71 -13.78
C THR A 59 8.49 20.09 -13.46
N MET A 60 9.43 20.20 -12.52
CA MET A 60 10.03 21.48 -12.14
C MET A 60 10.81 22.12 -13.30
N GLU A 61 11.60 21.34 -14.05
CA GLU A 61 12.32 21.82 -15.23
C GLU A 61 11.38 22.45 -16.27
N LYS A 62 10.24 21.80 -16.52
CA LYS A 62 9.22 22.30 -17.46
C LYS A 62 8.67 23.69 -17.09
N TYR A 63 8.55 24.00 -15.81
CA TYR A 63 8.01 25.29 -15.34
C TYR A 63 9.08 26.34 -15.04
N THR A 64 10.35 25.96 -14.97
CA THR A 64 11.47 26.90 -14.70
C THR A 64 12.13 27.38 -16.00
N GLN A 65 11.87 26.72 -17.13
CA GLN A 65 12.30 27.15 -18.47
C GLN A 65 11.26 28.02 -19.20
N SER A 66 10.25 28.54 -18.50
CA SER A 66 9.23 29.47 -19.02
C SER A 66 9.53 30.91 -18.64
#